data_AF-A0A7K3YE90-F1
#
_entry.id   AF-A0A7K3YE90-F1
#
_cell.length_a   1.000
_cell.length_b   1.000
_cell.length_c   1.000
_cell.angle_alpha   90.00
_cell.angle_beta   90.00
_cell.angle_gamma   90.00
#
_symmetry.space_group_name_H-M   'P 1'
#
loop_
_entity.id
_entity.type
_entity.pdbx_description
1 polymer ?
#
loop_
_entity_poly.entity_id
_entity_poly.type
_entity_poly.pdbx_seq_one_letter_code
_entity_poly.pdbx_strand_id
1 'polypeptide(L)'
;MRYFVGDETLFLRGRFRAASTGVCGGIADVTTVLNHTVPRDFEDESVRYLDLLAARHGIFNDYFGLLTAVEMHHLCVLQYDFVTVFITAGVTNPTPSGPGTINIIVHSREGMGDSALLEAIVTATGAKAQALHDLGYDFPGTTTDAVVVACNRDAPRVHTYAGTLTGIGSRVHAAILHGLPEALARHQGRVRRSGPSFFIYSRYGGDHWVEWEKEGCPYYPCHFPGQQCDYCYCPCYPCGDEELGEWVESSSGGRIWGCTGCTLLHVPEIADYMKRNPEAALAELKRLRERV
;
A
#
# COMPACT_ATOMS: atom_id res chain seq x y z
N MET A 1 -3.43 9.39 -2.89
CA MET A 1 -3.89 8.00 -3.06
C MET A 1 -4.67 7.63 -1.83
N ARG A 2 -5.77 6.93 -2.03
CA ARG A 2 -6.62 6.41 -0.95
C ARG A 2 -6.68 4.90 -1.11
N TYR A 3 -6.54 4.16 -0.02
CA TYR A 3 -6.69 2.71 -0.05
C TYR A 3 -7.61 2.22 1.05
N PHE A 4 -8.23 1.07 0.80
CA PHE A 4 -9.09 0.37 1.76
C PHE A 4 -9.22 -1.10 1.37
N VAL A 5 -9.64 -1.93 2.32
CA VAL A 5 -10.00 -3.33 2.08
C VAL A 5 -11.51 -3.48 2.24
N GLY A 6 -12.15 -4.12 1.26
CA GLY A 6 -13.57 -4.47 1.28
C GLY A 6 -13.83 -5.67 0.38
N ASP A 7 -14.75 -6.55 0.75
CA ASP A 7 -15.10 -7.77 -0.01
C ASP A 7 -13.87 -8.57 -0.48
N GLU A 8 -12.97 -8.87 0.45
CA GLU A 8 -11.70 -9.59 0.20
C GLU A 8 -10.77 -8.93 -0.86
N THR A 9 -10.97 -7.63 -1.11
CA THR A 9 -10.23 -6.86 -2.11
C THR A 9 -9.55 -5.66 -1.48
N LEU A 10 -8.26 -5.50 -1.76
CA LEU A 10 -7.56 -4.23 -1.57
C LEU A 10 -7.83 -3.32 -2.76
N PHE A 11 -8.33 -2.12 -2.49
CA PHE A 11 -8.52 -1.05 -3.47
C PHE A 11 -7.51 0.06 -3.23
N LEU A 12 -6.81 0.51 -4.27
CA LEU A 12 -6.08 1.77 -4.31
C LEU A 12 -6.74 2.69 -5.33
N ARG A 13 -7.20 3.85 -4.89
CA ARG A 13 -7.96 4.83 -5.68
C ARG A 13 -7.19 6.13 -5.83
N GLY A 14 -7.19 6.68 -7.05
CA GLY A 14 -6.51 7.93 -7.38
C GLY A 14 -6.42 8.15 -8.88
N ARG A 15 -5.51 9.03 -9.32
CA ARG A 15 -5.14 9.18 -10.73
C ARG A 15 -3.68 8.79 -10.87
N PHE A 16 -3.43 7.65 -11.47
CA PHE A 16 -2.11 7.04 -11.50
C PHE A 16 -1.56 6.95 -12.91
N ARG A 17 -0.24 7.11 -13.04
CA ARG A 17 0.52 6.44 -14.09
C ARG A 17 1.05 5.15 -13.47
N ALA A 18 0.85 4.01 -14.11
CA ALA A 18 1.23 2.72 -13.53
C ALA A 18 1.80 1.74 -14.55
N ALA A 19 2.63 0.82 -14.06
CA ALA A 19 3.07 -0.37 -14.77
C ALA A 19 2.66 -1.62 -13.96
N SER A 20 2.16 -2.65 -14.63
CA SER A 20 1.67 -3.89 -14.01
C SER A 20 2.16 -5.12 -14.75
N THR A 21 2.53 -6.15 -13.98
CA THR A 21 2.78 -7.51 -14.50
C THR A 21 1.61 -8.46 -14.23
N GLY A 22 0.50 -7.96 -13.68
CA GLY A 22 -0.70 -8.74 -13.39
C GLY A 22 -1.49 -9.10 -14.64
N VAL A 23 -2.71 -9.62 -14.40
CA VAL A 23 -3.67 -9.92 -15.47
C VAL A 23 -3.98 -8.62 -16.23
N CYS A 24 -3.91 -8.67 -17.56
CA CYS A 24 -4.03 -7.48 -18.43
C CYS A 24 -3.02 -6.36 -18.09
N GLY A 25 -1.83 -6.73 -17.60
CA GLY A 25 -0.75 -5.79 -17.30
C GLY A 25 -0.23 -5.02 -18.52
N GLY A 26 0.66 -4.08 -18.26
CA GLY A 26 1.16 -3.11 -19.23
C GLY A 26 1.54 -1.82 -18.55
N ILE A 27 1.68 -0.73 -19.32
CA ILE A 27 1.84 0.62 -18.79
C ILE A 27 0.64 1.45 -19.22
N ALA A 28 -0.07 2.03 -18.26
CA ALA A 28 -1.27 2.78 -18.53
C ALA A 28 -1.51 3.86 -17.48
N ASP A 29 -2.41 4.78 -17.82
CA ASP A 29 -3.02 5.64 -16.84
C ASP A 29 -4.22 4.91 -16.26
N VAL A 30 -4.27 4.79 -14.93
CA VAL A 30 -5.31 4.04 -14.24
C VAL A 30 -5.88 4.84 -13.08
N THR A 31 -7.15 4.64 -12.81
CA THR A 31 -7.82 5.22 -11.64
C THR A 31 -7.75 4.30 -10.43
N THR A 32 -7.49 3.01 -10.67
CA THR A 32 -7.59 1.97 -9.65
C THR A 32 -6.52 0.91 -9.80
N VAL A 33 -5.97 0.47 -8.67
CA VAL A 33 -5.24 -0.80 -8.57
C VAL A 33 -5.98 -1.70 -7.57
N LEU A 34 -6.19 -2.96 -7.95
CA LEU A 34 -6.91 -3.96 -7.18
C LEU A 34 -5.98 -5.14 -6.84
N ASN A 35 -6.14 -5.72 -5.65
CA ASN A 35 -5.61 -7.05 -5.33
C ASN A 35 -6.72 -7.84 -4.61
N HIS A 36 -7.23 -8.88 -5.24
CA HIS A 36 -8.41 -9.62 -4.78
C HIS A 36 -8.07 -11.04 -4.38
N THR A 37 -8.63 -11.50 -3.27
CA THR A 37 -8.49 -12.87 -2.81
C THR A 37 -9.37 -13.81 -3.62
N VAL A 38 -8.80 -14.89 -4.15
CA VAL A 38 -9.51 -15.99 -4.82
C VAL A 38 -9.24 -17.31 -4.09
N PRO A 39 -10.11 -18.32 -4.24
CA PRO A 39 -9.84 -19.67 -3.73
C PRO A 39 -8.51 -20.25 -4.28
N ARG A 40 -7.92 -21.22 -3.57
CA ARG A 40 -6.63 -21.83 -3.98
C ARG A 40 -6.73 -22.64 -5.27
N ASP A 41 -7.93 -23.11 -5.59
CA ASP A 41 -8.32 -23.89 -6.78
C ASP A 41 -8.99 -23.00 -7.84
N PHE A 42 -8.67 -21.71 -7.86
CA PHE A 42 -9.20 -20.77 -8.85
C PHE A 42 -8.73 -21.13 -10.28
N GLU A 43 -9.68 -21.54 -11.12
CA GLU A 43 -9.47 -21.92 -12.53
C GLU A 43 -10.21 -21.02 -13.53
N ASP A 44 -10.96 -20.02 -13.04
CA ASP A 44 -11.76 -19.13 -13.88
C ASP A 44 -10.89 -18.26 -14.81
N GLU A 45 -11.50 -17.78 -15.90
CA GLU A 45 -10.87 -16.84 -16.82
C GLU A 45 -10.57 -15.51 -16.12
N SER A 46 -9.32 -15.32 -15.70
CA SER A 46 -8.89 -14.23 -14.82
C SER A 46 -9.26 -12.83 -15.32
N VAL A 47 -9.22 -12.60 -16.64
CA VAL A 47 -9.57 -11.32 -17.26
C VAL A 47 -11.04 -10.99 -17.01
N ARG A 48 -11.93 -11.90 -17.42
CA ARG A 48 -13.37 -11.74 -17.26
C ARG A 48 -13.77 -11.66 -15.80
N TYR A 49 -13.12 -12.43 -14.93
CA TYR A 49 -13.36 -12.38 -13.49
C TYR A 49 -13.07 -10.99 -12.90
N LEU A 50 -11.90 -10.41 -13.25
CA LEU A 50 -11.53 -9.07 -12.81
C LEU A 50 -12.46 -7.99 -13.36
N ASP A 51 -12.90 -8.09 -14.63
CA ASP A 51 -13.85 -7.14 -15.21
C ASP A 51 -15.19 -7.14 -14.46
N LEU A 52 -15.69 -8.33 -14.10
CA LEU A 52 -16.92 -8.46 -13.32
C LEU A 52 -16.75 -7.98 -11.87
N LEU A 53 -15.58 -8.19 -11.27
CA LEU A 53 -15.24 -7.64 -9.96
C LEU A 53 -15.22 -6.11 -10.00
N ALA A 54 -14.47 -5.52 -10.94
CA ALA A 54 -14.37 -4.09 -11.11
C ALA A 54 -15.76 -3.45 -11.35
N ALA A 55 -16.55 -4.03 -12.25
CA ALA A 55 -17.90 -3.53 -12.55
C ALA A 55 -18.83 -3.56 -11.33
N ARG A 56 -18.74 -4.58 -10.45
CA ARG A 56 -19.53 -4.67 -9.20
C ARG A 56 -19.24 -3.53 -8.23
N HIS A 57 -18.04 -2.96 -8.29
CA HIS A 57 -17.64 -1.80 -7.49
C HIS A 57 -17.74 -0.48 -8.27
N GLY A 58 -18.43 -0.46 -9.42
CA GLY A 58 -18.59 0.75 -10.24
C GLY A 58 -17.28 1.22 -10.89
N ILE A 59 -16.30 0.35 -11.03
CA ILE A 59 -15.01 0.62 -11.68
C ILE A 59 -15.14 0.14 -13.12
N PHE A 60 -15.07 1.08 -14.06
CA PHE A 60 -15.20 0.81 -15.49
C PHE A 60 -13.96 1.29 -16.23
N ASN A 61 -13.27 0.38 -16.90
CA ASN A 61 -12.01 0.63 -17.60
C ASN A 61 -10.92 1.23 -16.67
N ASP A 62 -9.69 1.41 -17.15
CA ASP A 62 -8.61 2.13 -16.45
C ASP A 62 -8.28 1.60 -15.04
N TYR A 63 -8.09 0.28 -14.91
CA TYR A 63 -7.60 -0.35 -13.69
C TYR A 63 -6.52 -1.39 -13.97
N PHE A 64 -5.70 -1.67 -12.96
CA PHE A 64 -4.89 -2.89 -12.91
C PHE A 64 -5.37 -3.79 -11.79
N GLY A 65 -5.48 -5.09 -12.06
CA GLY A 65 -5.95 -6.07 -11.10
C GLY A 65 -4.94 -7.20 -10.88
N LEU A 66 -4.77 -7.55 -9.61
CA LEU A 66 -4.03 -8.73 -9.17
C LEU A 66 -5.02 -9.70 -8.49
N LEU A 67 -4.75 -11.00 -8.63
CA LEU A 67 -5.46 -12.06 -7.92
C LEU A 67 -4.47 -12.75 -6.99
N THR A 68 -4.93 -13.15 -5.81
CA THR A 68 -4.10 -13.82 -4.81
C THR A 68 -4.88 -14.87 -4.05
N ALA A 69 -4.24 -15.97 -3.62
CA ALA A 69 -4.83 -16.93 -2.70
C ALA A 69 -4.59 -16.57 -1.22
N VAL A 70 -4.06 -15.37 -0.96
CA VAL A 70 -3.73 -14.88 0.38
C VAL A 70 -4.87 -14.02 0.89
N GLU A 71 -5.46 -14.40 2.01
CA GLU A 71 -6.52 -13.63 2.68
C GLU A 71 -6.07 -12.22 3.04
N MET A 72 -6.94 -11.21 2.85
CA MET A 72 -6.57 -9.80 3.00
C MET A 72 -6.19 -9.41 4.43
N HIS A 73 -6.57 -10.19 5.44
CA HIS A 73 -6.12 -9.96 6.81
C HIS A 73 -4.61 -10.25 7.01
N HIS A 74 -3.96 -10.92 6.06
CA HIS A 74 -2.50 -11.09 6.03
C HIS A 74 -1.75 -9.99 5.26
N LEU A 75 -2.48 -9.03 4.67
CA LEU A 75 -1.89 -7.91 3.95
C LEU A 75 -0.93 -7.11 4.86
N CYS A 76 0.30 -6.89 4.38
CA CYS A 76 1.23 -5.95 5.01
C CYS A 76 1.32 -4.67 4.18
N VAL A 77 1.16 -3.52 4.82
CA VAL A 77 1.26 -2.20 4.21
C VAL A 77 2.42 -1.46 4.85
N LEU A 78 3.39 -1.00 4.05
CA LEU A 78 4.62 -0.37 4.51
C LEU A 78 4.72 1.06 3.98
N GLN A 79 4.75 2.03 4.89
CA GLN A 79 4.94 3.44 4.56
C GLN A 79 6.39 3.87 4.79
N TYR A 80 7.06 4.31 3.73
CA TYR A 80 8.38 4.93 3.79
C TYR A 80 8.39 6.24 3.00
N ASP A 81 8.35 7.37 3.71
CA ASP A 81 8.28 8.72 3.14
C ASP A 81 7.14 8.82 2.11
N PHE A 82 7.45 9.04 0.83
CA PHE A 82 6.49 9.15 -0.28
C PHE A 82 6.11 7.82 -0.94
N VAL A 83 6.69 6.71 -0.48
CA VAL A 83 6.45 5.35 -0.98
C VAL A 83 5.56 4.58 -0.02
N THR A 84 4.57 3.88 -0.56
CA THR A 84 3.74 2.92 0.16
C THR A 84 3.80 1.57 -0.55
N VAL A 85 4.12 0.49 0.14
CA VAL A 85 4.20 -0.87 -0.44
C VAL A 85 3.16 -1.76 0.20
N PHE A 86 2.39 -2.47 -0.62
CA PHE A 86 1.37 -3.43 -0.20
C PHE A 86 1.84 -4.83 -0.61
N ILE A 87 1.85 -5.76 0.34
CA ILE A 87 2.37 -7.12 0.11
C ILE A 87 1.37 -8.15 0.61
N THR A 88 0.97 -9.06 -0.27
CA THR A 88 0.32 -10.31 0.08
C THR A 88 1.21 -11.46 -0.39
N ALA A 89 1.65 -12.31 0.53
CA ALA A 89 2.63 -13.34 0.24
C ALA A 89 2.20 -14.70 0.80
N GLY A 90 2.17 -15.69 -0.09
CA GLY A 90 1.89 -17.08 0.23
C GLY A 90 2.80 -18.00 -0.58
N VAL A 91 3.51 -18.89 0.11
CA VAL A 91 4.38 -19.90 -0.51
C VAL A 91 3.89 -21.29 -0.10
N THR A 92 3.91 -22.24 -1.02
CA THR A 92 3.72 -23.66 -0.72
C THR A 92 5.07 -24.28 -0.41
N ASN A 93 5.33 -24.53 0.88
CA ASN A 93 6.52 -25.24 1.33
C ASN A 93 6.23 -26.75 1.37
N PRO A 94 7.12 -27.67 0.92
CA PRO A 94 8.50 -27.46 0.49
C PRO A 94 8.73 -27.49 -1.03
N THR A 95 7.68 -27.33 -1.83
CA THR A 95 7.82 -27.49 -3.29
C THR A 95 7.12 -26.36 -4.05
N PRO A 96 7.81 -25.69 -5.00
CA PRO A 96 7.23 -24.67 -5.87
C PRO A 96 6.19 -25.23 -6.85
N SER A 97 5.89 -26.54 -6.80
CA SER A 97 4.86 -27.19 -7.61
C SER A 97 3.44 -27.01 -7.07
N GLY A 98 3.28 -26.38 -5.90
CA GLY A 98 1.97 -25.94 -5.40
C GLY A 98 1.67 -24.48 -5.79
N PRO A 99 0.39 -24.08 -5.84
CA PRO A 99 0.03 -22.69 -6.11
C PRO A 99 0.53 -21.79 -4.98
N GLY A 100 1.49 -20.92 -5.32
CA GLY A 100 1.97 -19.83 -4.47
C GLY A 100 1.79 -18.49 -5.19
N THR A 101 1.73 -17.41 -4.42
CA THR A 101 1.62 -16.05 -4.96
C THR A 101 2.25 -15.04 -4.02
N ILE A 102 3.08 -14.17 -4.57
CA ILE A 102 3.58 -12.96 -3.92
C ILE A 102 3.19 -11.78 -4.81
N ASN A 103 2.21 -11.02 -4.35
CA ASN A 103 1.77 -9.80 -5.01
C ASN A 103 2.33 -8.59 -4.27
N ILE A 104 2.96 -7.68 -5.01
CA ILE A 104 3.55 -6.45 -4.48
C ILE A 104 2.96 -5.27 -5.25
N ILE A 105 2.32 -4.33 -4.55
CA ILE A 105 1.90 -3.06 -5.13
C ILE A 105 2.76 -1.96 -4.51
N VAL A 106 3.49 -1.22 -5.33
CA VAL A 106 4.24 -0.03 -4.95
C VAL A 106 3.44 1.19 -5.39
N HIS A 107 3.14 2.08 -4.45
CA HIS A 107 2.58 3.40 -4.74
C HIS A 107 3.59 4.49 -4.37
N SER A 108 3.79 5.46 -5.27
CA SER A 108 4.56 6.67 -5.02
C SER A 108 3.67 7.91 -5.10
N ARG A 109 3.74 8.80 -4.10
CA ARG A 109 3.10 10.12 -4.17
C ARG A 109 3.79 11.07 -5.14
N GLU A 110 5.07 10.82 -5.41
CA GLU A 110 5.84 11.51 -6.45
C GLU A 110 5.72 10.75 -7.78
N GLY A 111 5.84 11.45 -8.90
CA GLY A 111 5.68 10.91 -10.25
C GLY A 111 6.88 10.08 -10.67
N MET A 112 6.69 9.25 -11.68
CA MET A 112 7.72 8.41 -12.28
C MET A 112 7.54 8.38 -13.79
N GLY A 113 8.64 8.51 -14.55
CA GLY A 113 8.63 8.21 -15.98
C GLY A 113 8.49 6.71 -16.22
N ASP A 114 8.11 6.32 -17.44
CA ASP A 114 7.89 4.91 -17.78
C ASP A 114 9.12 4.03 -17.51
N SER A 115 10.33 4.52 -17.80
CA SER A 115 11.58 3.81 -17.46
C SER A 115 11.73 3.58 -15.96
N ALA A 116 11.39 4.57 -15.12
CA ALA A 116 11.44 4.43 -13.67
C ALA A 116 10.37 3.46 -13.15
N LEU A 117 9.18 3.43 -13.74
CA LEU A 117 8.13 2.46 -13.39
C LEU A 117 8.60 1.03 -13.66
N LEU A 118 9.18 0.79 -14.84
CA LEU A 118 9.73 -0.52 -15.21
C LEU A 118 10.93 -0.90 -14.33
N GLU A 119 11.84 0.04 -14.08
CA GLU A 119 13.00 -0.20 -13.20
C GLU A 119 12.57 -0.46 -11.74
N ALA A 120 11.48 0.16 -11.27
CA ALA A 120 10.92 -0.11 -9.94
C ALA A 120 10.34 -1.52 -9.84
N ILE A 121 9.77 -2.08 -10.92
CA ILE A 121 9.41 -3.50 -10.97
C ILE A 121 10.66 -4.36 -10.80
N VAL A 122 11.76 -4.05 -11.51
CA VAL A 122 13.04 -4.76 -11.35
C VAL A 122 13.54 -4.67 -9.89
N THR A 123 13.56 -3.48 -9.31
CA THR A 123 13.93 -3.29 -7.89
C THR A 123 13.05 -4.11 -6.94
N ALA A 124 11.73 -4.10 -7.16
CA ALA A 124 10.79 -4.84 -6.32
C ALA A 124 10.98 -6.37 -6.42
N THR A 125 11.16 -6.88 -7.64
CA THR A 125 11.41 -8.31 -7.86
C THR A 125 12.75 -8.77 -7.29
N GLY A 126 13.81 -7.96 -7.42
CA GLY A 126 15.11 -8.22 -6.80
C GLY A 126 15.04 -8.21 -5.27
N ALA A 127 14.34 -7.25 -4.68
CA ALA A 127 14.10 -7.19 -3.23
C ALA A 127 13.36 -8.43 -2.72
N LYS A 128 12.33 -8.88 -3.45
CA LYS A 128 11.56 -10.09 -3.14
C LYS A 128 12.46 -11.33 -3.17
N ALA A 129 13.24 -11.51 -4.23
CA ALA A 129 14.14 -12.65 -4.37
C ALA A 129 15.19 -12.67 -3.25
N GLN A 130 15.76 -11.50 -2.90
CA GLN A 130 16.68 -11.37 -1.77
C GLN A 130 16.02 -11.75 -0.44
N ALA A 131 14.82 -11.23 -0.15
CA ALA A 131 14.10 -11.56 1.08
C ALA A 131 13.76 -13.05 1.18
N LEU A 132 13.39 -13.71 0.08
CA LEU A 132 13.17 -15.16 0.06
C LEU A 132 14.47 -15.94 0.32
N HIS A 133 15.56 -15.54 -0.32
CA HIS A 133 16.87 -16.13 -0.08
C HIS A 133 17.31 -15.99 1.39
N ASP A 134 17.14 -14.82 1.99
CA ASP A 134 17.51 -14.56 3.39
C ASP A 134 16.65 -15.36 4.39
N LEU A 135 15.44 -15.73 3.99
CA LEU A 135 14.57 -16.65 4.73
C LEU A 135 14.92 -18.13 4.52
N GLY A 136 15.89 -18.44 3.65
CA GLY A 136 16.36 -19.79 3.37
C GLY A 136 15.59 -20.54 2.27
N TYR A 137 14.78 -19.85 1.46
CA TYR A 137 14.14 -20.46 0.28
C TYR A 137 15.15 -20.59 -0.87
N ASP A 138 15.05 -21.66 -1.65
CA ASP A 138 15.89 -21.97 -2.81
C ASP A 138 15.30 -21.49 -4.15
N PHE A 139 14.20 -20.73 -4.09
CA PHE A 139 13.52 -20.15 -5.25
C PHE A 139 13.35 -18.62 -5.11
N PRO A 140 13.41 -17.87 -6.22
CA PRO A 140 13.37 -16.41 -6.20
C PRO A 140 11.94 -15.83 -6.17
N GLY A 141 10.92 -16.69 -6.22
CA GLY A 141 9.51 -16.32 -6.34
C GLY A 141 8.62 -17.54 -6.48
N THR A 142 7.33 -17.30 -6.68
CA THR A 142 6.30 -18.34 -6.85
C THR A 142 5.77 -18.39 -8.30
N THR A 143 4.82 -19.27 -8.56
CA THR A 143 4.22 -19.50 -9.88
C THR A 143 3.45 -18.30 -10.44
N THR A 144 2.83 -17.49 -9.58
CA THR A 144 1.93 -16.40 -10.01
C THR A 144 2.24 -15.07 -9.34
N ASP A 145 3.52 -14.80 -9.08
CA ASP A 145 3.94 -13.51 -8.53
C ASP A 145 3.57 -12.36 -9.47
N ALA A 146 3.09 -11.25 -8.91
CA ALA A 146 2.77 -10.05 -9.68
C ALA A 146 3.21 -8.77 -8.98
N VAL A 147 3.61 -7.78 -9.78
CA VAL A 147 4.01 -6.45 -9.30
C VAL A 147 3.22 -5.37 -10.02
N VAL A 148 2.71 -4.41 -9.26
CA VAL A 148 2.21 -3.14 -9.79
C VAL A 148 3.05 -2.01 -9.20
N VAL A 149 3.53 -1.11 -10.05
CA VAL A 149 4.12 0.16 -9.61
C VAL A 149 3.24 1.28 -10.13
N ALA A 150 2.69 2.07 -9.22
CA ALA A 150 1.82 3.20 -9.51
C ALA A 150 2.41 4.49 -8.91
N CYS A 151 2.33 5.58 -9.64
CA CYS A 151 2.70 6.91 -9.14
C CYS A 151 1.56 7.90 -9.39
N ASN A 152 1.47 8.96 -8.59
CA ASN A 152 0.53 10.04 -8.86
C ASN A 152 0.82 10.67 -10.24
N ARG A 153 -0.17 10.71 -11.13
CA ARG A 153 0.02 11.15 -12.52
C ARG A 153 0.50 12.59 -12.63
N ASP A 154 -0.10 13.49 -11.86
CA ASP A 154 0.13 14.94 -11.94
C ASP A 154 1.09 15.43 -10.84
N ALA A 155 2.01 14.58 -10.39
CA ALA A 155 2.94 14.94 -9.34
C ALA A 155 4.01 15.94 -9.83
N PRO A 156 4.38 16.95 -9.01
CA PRO A 156 5.34 17.99 -9.42
C PRO A 156 6.76 17.46 -9.58
N ARG A 157 7.14 16.45 -8.78
CA ARG A 157 8.43 15.78 -8.86
C ARG A 157 8.27 14.48 -9.63
N VAL A 158 9.12 14.24 -10.62
CA VAL A 158 9.09 13.03 -11.46
C VAL A 158 10.46 12.36 -11.46
N HIS A 159 10.51 11.10 -11.02
CA HIS A 159 11.73 10.28 -11.05
C HIS A 159 11.95 9.69 -12.45
N THR A 160 13.18 9.75 -12.93
CA THR A 160 13.58 9.14 -14.21
C THR A 160 14.19 7.75 -14.07
N TYR A 161 14.60 7.40 -12.84
CA TYR A 161 15.20 6.11 -12.47
C TYR A 161 14.67 5.64 -11.12
N ALA A 162 14.64 4.33 -10.90
CA ALA A 162 14.18 3.69 -9.68
C ALA A 162 15.02 2.49 -9.23
N GLY A 163 16.28 2.39 -9.67
CA GLY A 163 17.24 1.40 -9.19
C GLY A 163 17.54 1.53 -7.69
N THR A 164 18.12 0.50 -7.08
CA THR A 164 18.31 0.37 -5.63
C THR A 164 19.11 1.49 -4.96
N LEU A 165 19.98 2.19 -5.71
CA LEU A 165 20.76 3.34 -5.22
C LEU A 165 20.03 4.70 -5.35
N THR A 166 18.85 4.72 -5.98
CA THR A 166 18.04 5.93 -6.11
C THR A 166 17.21 6.18 -4.84
N GLY A 167 16.71 7.41 -4.69
CA GLY A 167 15.85 7.76 -3.55
C GLY A 167 14.57 6.93 -3.46
N ILE A 168 13.90 6.68 -4.59
CA ILE A 168 12.70 5.83 -4.62
C ILE A 168 13.04 4.34 -4.52
N GLY A 169 14.05 3.88 -5.28
CA GLY A 169 14.39 2.45 -5.33
C GLY A 169 14.91 1.90 -4.01
N SER A 170 15.73 2.67 -3.28
CA SER A 170 16.20 2.27 -1.94
C SER A 170 15.05 2.10 -0.93
N ARG A 171 14.02 2.96 -1.01
CA ARG A 171 12.83 2.89 -0.14
C ARG A 171 11.95 1.70 -0.50
N VAL A 172 11.72 1.46 -1.79
CA VAL A 172 10.99 0.28 -2.28
C VAL A 172 11.69 -1.00 -1.85
N HIS A 173 13.01 -1.07 -2.05
CA HIS A 173 13.85 -2.21 -1.65
C HIS A 173 13.77 -2.48 -0.14
N ALA A 174 13.99 -1.46 0.69
CA ALA A 174 13.93 -1.58 2.15
C ALA A 174 12.53 -1.99 2.66
N ALA A 175 11.46 -1.47 2.07
CA ALA A 175 10.10 -1.84 2.42
C ALA A 175 9.81 -3.31 2.08
N ILE A 176 10.24 -3.79 0.92
CA ILE A 176 9.99 -5.19 0.55
C ILE A 176 10.82 -6.16 1.40
N LEU A 177 12.09 -5.83 1.67
CA LEU A 177 12.95 -6.64 2.54
C LEU A 177 12.37 -6.82 3.95
N HIS A 178 11.71 -5.80 4.49
CA HIS A 178 11.05 -5.89 5.80
C HIS A 178 9.67 -6.55 5.69
N GLY A 179 8.86 -6.13 4.72
CA GLY A 179 7.45 -6.49 4.64
C GLY A 179 7.18 -7.90 4.13
N LEU A 180 8.05 -8.48 3.30
CA LEU A 180 7.86 -9.82 2.77
C LEU A 180 7.95 -10.91 3.87
N PRO A 181 8.98 -10.92 4.74
CA PRO A 181 9.01 -11.80 5.90
C PRO A 181 7.76 -11.68 6.78
N GLU A 182 7.29 -10.45 7.04
CA GLU A 182 6.11 -10.16 7.85
C GLU A 182 4.81 -10.73 7.24
N ALA A 183 4.63 -10.57 5.92
CA ALA A 183 3.48 -11.11 5.20
C ALA A 183 3.49 -12.65 5.21
N LEU A 184 4.66 -13.28 5.00
CA LEU A 184 4.80 -14.74 5.04
C LEU A 184 4.56 -15.29 6.45
N ALA A 185 5.08 -14.65 7.49
CA ALA A 185 4.89 -15.07 8.87
C ALA A 185 3.40 -15.07 9.26
N ARG A 186 2.63 -14.10 8.76
CA ARG A 186 1.17 -14.03 8.92
C ARG A 186 0.46 -15.15 8.17
N HIS A 187 0.75 -15.33 6.88
CA HIS A 187 0.14 -16.40 6.08
C HIS A 187 0.44 -17.81 6.63
N GLN A 188 1.61 -18.01 7.24
CA GLN A 188 2.02 -19.27 7.86
C GLN A 188 1.49 -19.45 9.30
N GLY A 189 0.71 -18.50 9.81
CA GLY A 189 0.12 -18.55 11.14
C GLY A 189 1.11 -18.34 12.30
N ARG A 190 2.34 -17.89 12.02
CA ARG A 190 3.36 -17.57 13.05
C ARG A 190 3.02 -16.27 13.78
N VAL A 191 2.41 -15.32 13.07
CA VAL A 191 1.87 -14.07 13.63
C VAL A 191 0.38 -14.02 13.32
N ARG A 192 -0.45 -13.74 14.33
CA ARG A 192 -1.91 -13.65 14.17
C ARG A 192 -2.38 -12.20 14.28
N ARG A 193 -3.19 -11.78 13.31
CA ARG A 193 -3.85 -10.47 13.26
C ARG A 193 -5.28 -10.67 12.77
N SER A 194 -6.19 -9.82 13.24
CA SER A 194 -7.60 -9.84 12.80
C SER A 194 -7.84 -9.04 11.52
N GLY A 195 -6.82 -8.35 11.00
CA GLY A 195 -6.88 -7.51 9.82
C GLY A 195 -5.47 -7.15 9.33
N PRO A 196 -5.38 -6.35 8.25
CA PRO A 196 -4.11 -5.93 7.67
C PRO A 196 -3.17 -5.28 8.69
N SER A 197 -1.86 -5.50 8.52
CA SER A 197 -0.82 -4.84 9.32
C SER A 197 -0.27 -3.63 8.61
N PHE A 198 -0.06 -2.54 9.35
CA PHE A 198 0.53 -1.30 8.85
C PHE A 198 1.89 -1.07 9.51
N PHE A 199 2.92 -0.82 8.72
CA PHE A 199 4.28 -0.56 9.18
C PHE A 199 4.72 0.83 8.73
N ILE A 200 5.38 1.54 9.63
CA ILE A 200 5.89 2.89 9.38
C ILE A 200 7.41 2.84 9.55
N TYR A 201 8.13 3.34 8.55
CA TYR A 201 9.55 3.61 8.70
C TYR A 201 9.74 4.86 9.56
N SER A 202 10.32 4.69 10.75
CA SER A 202 10.60 5.77 11.69
C SER A 202 12.09 6.08 11.72
N ARG A 203 12.39 7.37 11.84
CA ARG A 203 13.73 7.90 12.14
C ARG A 203 13.86 8.34 13.60
N TYR A 204 12.76 8.32 14.35
CA TYR A 204 12.74 8.72 15.75
C TYR A 204 13.44 7.65 16.58
N GLY A 205 14.51 8.01 17.31
CA GLY A 205 15.28 7.00 18.06
C GLY A 205 16.16 6.09 17.18
N GLY A 206 16.38 6.47 15.91
CA GLY A 206 17.16 5.72 14.93
C GLY A 206 16.29 5.15 13.81
N ASP A 207 16.95 4.68 12.75
CA ASP A 207 16.30 4.14 11.55
C ASP A 207 15.75 2.73 11.81
N HIS A 208 14.42 2.59 11.84
CA HIS A 208 13.77 1.29 12.06
C HIS A 208 12.31 1.25 11.55
N TRP A 209 11.76 0.05 11.41
CA TRP A 209 10.35 -0.17 11.14
C TRP A 209 9.56 -0.33 12.43
N VAL A 210 8.36 0.23 12.47
CA VAL A 210 7.40 0.11 13.57
C VAL A 210 6.10 -0.45 13.01
N GLU A 211 5.65 -1.61 13.49
CA GLU A 211 4.27 -2.06 13.27
C GLU A 211 3.34 -1.16 14.09
N TRP A 212 2.32 -0.61 13.44
CA TRP A 212 1.29 0.13 14.13
C TRP A 212 0.44 -0.84 14.95
N GLU A 213 0.45 -0.66 16.26
CA GLU A 213 -0.44 -1.32 17.21
C GLU A 213 -1.15 -0.27 18.06
N LYS A 214 -2.42 -0.50 18.38
CA LYS A 214 -3.19 0.42 19.22
C LYS A 214 -2.66 0.44 20.66
N GLU A 215 -2.28 -0.73 21.16
CA GLU A 215 -1.77 -0.91 22.52
C GLU A 215 -0.27 -0.64 22.56
N GLY A 216 0.20 0.11 23.57
CA GLY A 216 1.63 0.36 23.74
C GLY A 216 2.28 1.26 22.68
N CYS A 217 1.49 1.91 21.81
CA CYS A 217 2.01 2.82 20.79
C CYS A 217 2.87 3.92 21.45
N PRO A 218 4.16 4.04 21.09
CA PRO A 218 5.05 5.02 21.70
C PRO A 218 4.65 6.47 21.36
N TYR A 219 3.79 6.64 20.35
CA TYR A 219 3.28 7.93 19.91
C TYR A 219 1.91 8.27 20.49
N TYR A 220 1.31 7.43 21.35
CA TYR A 220 -0.01 7.69 21.92
C TYR A 220 0.04 8.53 23.22
N PRO A 221 -0.83 9.55 23.36
CA PRO A 221 -1.64 10.18 22.31
C PRO A 221 -0.78 11.09 21.44
N CYS A 222 -1.02 11.11 20.13
CA CYS A 222 -0.28 12.00 19.24
C CYS A 222 -0.87 13.42 19.16
N HIS A 223 -2.17 13.59 19.46
CA HIS A 223 -2.86 14.90 19.48
C HIS A 223 -3.60 15.16 20.80
N PHE A 224 -4.46 14.25 21.27
CA PHE A 224 -5.24 14.45 22.51
C PHE A 224 -5.67 13.12 23.19
N PRO A 225 -5.94 13.13 24.52
CA PRO A 225 -6.43 11.95 25.22
C PRO A 225 -7.79 11.44 24.68
N GLY A 226 -7.92 10.14 24.45
CA GLY A 226 -9.15 9.53 23.94
C GLY A 226 -9.32 9.57 22.42
N GLN A 227 -8.30 10.05 21.69
CA GLN A 227 -8.29 10.04 20.23
C GLN A 227 -8.37 8.62 19.64
N GLN A 228 -8.92 8.53 18.43
CA GLN A 228 -8.86 7.34 17.60
C GLN A 228 -7.59 7.37 16.74
N CYS A 229 -6.79 6.28 16.79
CA CYS A 229 -5.51 6.19 16.09
C CYS A 229 -5.52 5.29 14.85
N ASP A 230 -6.68 4.81 14.40
CA ASP A 230 -6.80 3.84 13.29
C ASP A 230 -6.21 4.35 11.96
N TYR A 231 -6.04 5.66 11.84
CA TYR A 231 -5.43 6.32 10.69
C TYR A 231 -4.15 7.07 11.08
N CYS A 232 -3.24 6.39 11.78
CA CYS A 232 -1.91 6.93 12.12
C CYS A 232 -1.19 7.51 10.88
N TYR A 233 -1.42 6.90 9.71
CA TYR A 233 -1.23 7.57 8.44
C TYR A 233 -2.57 7.98 7.83
N CYS A 234 -2.75 9.29 7.64
CA CYS A 234 -4.02 9.85 7.20
C CYS A 234 -4.33 9.42 5.74
N PRO A 235 -5.48 8.78 5.46
CA PRO A 235 -5.90 8.40 4.10
C PRO A 235 -6.19 9.60 3.19
N CYS A 236 -6.27 10.81 3.74
CA CYS A 236 -6.37 12.05 2.98
C CYS A 236 -5.00 12.73 2.77
N TYR A 237 -3.89 12.14 3.23
CA TYR A 237 -2.58 12.77 3.13
C TYR A 237 -1.99 12.71 1.70
N PRO A 238 -1.37 13.80 1.20
CA PRO A 238 -1.51 15.18 1.68
C PRO A 238 -2.88 15.72 1.26
N CYS A 239 -3.60 16.42 2.16
CA CYS A 239 -4.93 16.93 1.82
C CYS A 239 -4.87 18.32 1.16
N GLY A 240 -3.81 19.08 1.42
CA GLY A 240 -3.62 20.43 0.86
C GLY A 240 -4.62 21.47 1.38
N ASP A 241 -5.42 21.13 2.39
CA ASP A 241 -6.44 21.99 2.97
C ASP A 241 -5.83 22.80 4.13
N GLU A 242 -5.61 24.11 3.91
CA GLU A 242 -4.89 24.99 4.85
C GLU A 242 -5.62 25.19 6.18
N GLU A 243 -6.88 24.78 6.32
CA GLU A 243 -7.56 24.73 7.62
C GLU A 243 -7.09 23.54 8.48
N LEU A 244 -6.48 22.53 7.86
CA LEU A 244 -6.06 21.27 8.48
C LEU A 244 -4.53 21.09 8.53
N GLY A 245 -3.77 22.05 8.00
CA GLY A 245 -2.31 21.95 7.97
C GLY A 245 -1.68 23.02 7.10
N GLU A 246 -0.39 22.84 6.82
CA GLU A 246 0.40 23.80 6.07
C GLU A 246 1.47 23.09 5.24
N TRP A 247 1.95 23.74 4.18
CA TRP A 247 3.06 23.25 3.39
C TRP A 247 4.38 23.78 3.97
N VAL A 248 5.20 22.90 4.53
CA VAL A 248 6.51 23.23 5.12
C VAL A 248 7.66 22.82 4.19
N GLU A 249 8.78 23.53 4.25
CA GLU A 249 9.99 23.14 3.51
C GLU A 249 10.64 21.91 4.16
N SER A 250 10.97 20.90 3.34
CA SER A 250 11.70 19.73 3.80
C SER A 250 13.19 20.04 3.90
N SER A 251 13.84 19.47 4.93
CA SER A 251 15.31 19.50 5.08
C SER A 251 16.04 18.83 3.90
N SER A 252 15.36 17.95 3.16
CA SER A 252 15.88 17.30 1.94
C SER A 252 15.59 18.08 0.65
N GLY A 253 15.04 19.30 0.74
CA GLY A 253 14.52 20.05 -0.40
C GLY A 253 13.09 19.67 -0.78
N GLY A 254 12.33 20.64 -1.31
CA GLY A 254 10.91 20.50 -1.66
C GLY A 254 9.94 20.89 -0.54
N ARG A 255 8.64 20.88 -0.81
CA ARG A 255 7.57 21.14 0.17
C ARG A 255 6.89 19.84 0.58
N ILE A 256 6.72 19.64 1.88
CA ILE A 256 5.93 18.54 2.45
C ILE A 256 4.69 19.11 3.14
N TRP A 257 3.61 18.34 3.13
CA TRP A 257 2.40 18.71 3.85
C TRP A 257 2.58 18.37 5.34
N GLY A 258 2.54 19.38 6.20
CA GLY A 258 2.55 19.26 7.65
C GLY A 258 1.12 19.37 8.19
N CYS A 259 0.58 18.25 8.69
CA CYS A 259 -0.75 18.19 9.30
C CYS A 259 -0.70 17.84 10.79
N THR A 260 0.38 18.25 11.48
CA THR A 260 0.65 17.93 12.90
C THR A 260 -0.37 18.50 13.87
N GLY A 261 -1.14 19.53 13.47
CA GLY A 261 -2.26 20.07 14.24
C GLY A 261 -3.63 19.46 13.90
N CYS A 262 -3.70 18.54 12.94
CA CYS A 262 -4.97 18.05 12.40
C CYS A 262 -5.63 17.01 13.32
N THR A 263 -6.80 17.35 13.86
CA THR A 263 -7.59 16.44 14.70
C THR A 263 -8.67 15.68 13.93
N LEU A 264 -8.88 15.95 12.64
CA LEU A 264 -10.08 15.50 11.90
C LEU A 264 -10.31 13.98 11.99
N LEU A 265 -9.30 13.16 11.68
CA LEU A 265 -9.39 11.70 11.75
C LEU A 265 -8.99 11.11 13.11
N HIS A 266 -8.76 11.96 14.10
CA HIS A 266 -8.53 11.56 15.48
C HIS A 266 -9.84 11.58 16.30
N VAL A 267 -10.88 12.23 15.78
CA VAL A 267 -12.22 12.27 16.37
C VAL A 267 -12.93 10.95 16.11
N PRO A 268 -13.40 10.24 17.15
CA PRO A 268 -13.96 8.90 17.00
C PRO A 268 -15.08 8.78 15.97
N GLU A 269 -16.04 9.71 16.01
CA GLU A 269 -17.20 9.70 15.12
C GLU A 269 -16.80 9.87 13.64
N ILE A 270 -15.75 10.66 13.38
CA ILE A 270 -15.25 10.93 12.03
C ILE A 270 -14.43 9.74 11.52
N ALA A 271 -13.57 9.16 12.35
CA ALA A 271 -12.79 8.00 11.96
C ALA A 271 -13.67 6.75 11.75
N ASP A 272 -14.68 6.52 12.59
CA ASP A 272 -15.66 5.45 12.36
C ASP A 272 -16.54 5.70 11.12
N TYR A 273 -16.82 6.96 10.78
CA TYR A 273 -17.46 7.29 9.52
C TYR A 273 -16.56 6.96 8.32
N MET A 274 -15.28 7.33 8.38
CA MET A 274 -14.29 7.04 7.34
C MET A 274 -14.08 5.53 7.15
N LYS A 275 -14.09 4.74 8.23
CA LYS A 275 -14.01 3.27 8.13
C LYS A 275 -15.17 2.66 7.35
N ARG A 276 -16.38 3.16 7.57
CA ARG A 276 -17.59 2.70 6.88
C ARG A 276 -17.72 3.26 5.46
N ASN A 277 -17.14 4.43 5.22
CA ASN A 277 -17.22 5.15 3.95
C ASN A 277 -15.79 5.50 3.51
N PRO A 278 -14.97 4.51 3.12
CA PRO A 278 -13.56 4.75 2.83
C PRO A 278 -13.36 5.71 1.65
N GLU A 279 -14.36 5.89 0.80
CA GLU A 279 -14.37 6.84 -0.31
C GLU A 279 -14.94 8.24 0.03
N ALA A 280 -15.32 8.52 1.29
CA ALA A 280 -15.83 9.81 1.72
C ALA A 280 -14.88 10.98 1.39
N ALA A 281 -15.39 12.06 0.78
CA ALA A 281 -14.53 13.18 0.39
C ALA A 281 -14.05 13.99 1.61
N LEU A 282 -12.92 14.69 1.51
CA LEU A 282 -12.44 15.53 2.62
C LEU A 282 -13.48 16.56 3.07
N ALA A 283 -14.15 17.21 2.12
CA ALA A 283 -15.22 18.17 2.40
C ALA A 283 -16.41 17.54 3.14
N GLU A 284 -16.68 16.26 2.92
CA GLU A 284 -17.72 15.51 3.63
C GLU A 284 -17.32 15.25 5.08
N LEU A 285 -16.08 14.83 5.31
CA LEU A 285 -15.53 14.65 6.66
C LEU A 285 -15.53 15.97 7.44
N LYS A 286 -15.16 17.10 6.81
CA LYS A 286 -15.21 18.44 7.42
C LYS A 286 -16.64 18.84 7.80
N ARG A 287 -17.62 18.63 6.91
CA ARG A 287 -19.04 18.89 7.23
C ARG A 287 -19.57 18.02 8.37
N LEU A 288 -19.11 16.77 8.48
CA LEU A 288 -19.47 15.90 9.60
C LEU A 288 -18.88 16.44 10.91
N ARG A 289 -17.63 16.94 10.88
CA ARG A 289 -16.96 17.54 12.03
C ARG A 289 -17.68 18.77 12.60
N GLU A 290 -18.34 19.56 11.76
CA GLU A 290 -19.16 20.71 12.23
C GLU A 290 -20.38 20.28 13.08
N ARG A 291 -20.74 19.00 13.06
CA ARG A 291 -21.92 18.45 13.75
C ARG A 291 -21.57 17.63 15.00
N VAL A 292 -20.28 17.43 15.28
CA VAL A 292 -19.73 16.60 16.38
C VAL A 292 -18.88 17.46 17.29
#